data_AF-T1C779-F1
#
_entry.id   AF-T1C779-F1
#
_cell.length_a   1.000
_cell.length_b   1.000
_cell.length_c   1.000
_cell.angle_alpha   90.00
_cell.angle_beta   90.00
_cell.angle_gamma   90.00
#
_symmetry.space_group_name_H-M   'P 1'
#
loop_
_entity.id
_entity.type
_entity.pdbx_description
1 polymer ?
#
loop_
_entity_poly.entity_id
_entity_poly.type
_entity_poly.pdbx_seq_one_letter_code
_entity_poly.pdbx_strand_id
1 'polypeptide(L)'
;MDVLLNDLSHRLPKSTWIEHLSIHASGRITLQGESPDPPALIDVLKASPYFSHPSLEGSVQPDPQTGKERFLIVAAIRMPDAPRRA
;
A
#
# COMPACT_ATOMS: atom_id res chain seq x y z
N MET A 1 -10.29 7.62 -8.24
CA MET A 1 -9.69 6.27 -8.27
C MET A 1 -8.44 6.24 -9.14
N ASP A 2 -8.50 6.75 -10.38
CA ASP A 2 -7.38 6.74 -11.33
C ASP A 2 -6.04 7.26 -10.75
N VAL A 3 -6.06 8.40 -10.06
CA VAL A 3 -4.86 9.02 -9.46
C VAL A 3 -4.20 8.20 -8.36
N LEU A 4 -4.98 7.44 -7.58
CA LEU A 4 -4.44 6.60 -6.49
C LEU A 4 -3.72 5.39 -7.05
N LEU A 5 -4.34 4.73 -8.04
CA LEU A 5 -3.74 3.56 -8.69
C LEU A 5 -2.49 3.96 -9.46
N ASN A 6 -2.53 5.08 -10.19
CA ASN A 6 -1.37 5.62 -10.89
C ASN A 6 -0.21 5.93 -9.93
N ASP A 7 -0.49 6.61 -8.81
CA ASP A 7 0.52 6.92 -7.80
C ASP A 7 1.12 5.65 -7.18
N LEU A 8 0.28 4.66 -6.84
CA LEU A 8 0.73 3.37 -6.33
C LEU A 8 1.64 2.65 -7.34
N SER A 9 1.23 2.56 -8.61
CA SER A 9 2.01 1.89 -9.67
C SER A 9 3.38 2.53 -9.93
N HIS A 10 3.51 3.84 -9.73
CA HIS A 10 4.80 4.53 -9.90
C HIS A 10 5.72 4.37 -8.68
N ARG A 11 5.16 4.21 -7.49
CA ARG A 11 5.92 4.16 -6.23
C ARG A 11 6.43 2.78 -5.87
N LEU A 12 5.65 1.74 -6.17
CA LEU A 12 6.03 0.38 -5.78
C LEU A 12 7.32 -0.03 -6.50
N PRO A 13 8.28 -0.66 -5.79
CA PRO A 13 9.45 -1.24 -6.42
C PRO A 13 9.04 -2.24 -7.51
N LYS A 14 9.81 -2.31 -8.60
CA LYS A 14 9.56 -3.30 -9.67
C LYS A 14 9.63 -4.76 -9.19
N SER A 15 10.26 -4.99 -8.05
CA SER A 15 10.37 -6.30 -7.40
C SER A 15 9.16 -6.66 -6.53
N THR A 16 8.23 -5.73 -6.32
CA THR A 16 7.01 -5.94 -5.54
C THR A 16 5.84 -6.30 -6.47
N TRP A 17 5.07 -7.30 -6.09
CA TRP A 17 3.87 -7.74 -6.80
C TRP A 17 2.65 -7.56 -5.92
N ILE A 18 1.57 -6.98 -6.48
CA ILE A 18 0.28 -6.86 -5.79
C ILE A 18 -0.63 -7.96 -6.32
N GLU A 19 -1.11 -8.80 -5.42
CA GLU A 19 -2.08 -9.86 -5.72
C GLU A 19 -3.51 -9.37 -5.48
N HIS A 20 -3.70 -8.55 -4.44
CA HIS A 20 -5.01 -8.03 -4.09
C HIS A 20 -4.92 -6.58 -3.61
N LEU A 21 -5.75 -5.73 -4.21
CA LEU A 21 -5.99 -4.35 -3.79
C LEU A 21 -7.48 -4.20 -3.49
N SER A 22 -7.79 -3.84 -2.25
CA SER A 22 -9.15 -3.55 -1.80
C SER A 22 -9.25 -2.13 -1.27
N ILE A 23 -10.29 -1.42 -1.70
CA ILE A 23 -10.59 -0.05 -1.27
C ILE A 23 -12.03 -0.02 -0.80
N HIS A 24 -12.22 0.18 0.50
CA HIS A 24 -13.53 0.18 1.14
C HIS A 24 -14.13 1.58 1.12
N ALA A 25 -15.47 1.67 1.11
CA ALA A 25 -16.21 2.93 1.20
C ALA A 25 -15.89 3.74 2.47
N SER A 26 -15.43 3.07 3.54
CA SER A 26 -14.95 3.70 4.77
C SER A 26 -13.62 4.44 4.62
N GLY A 27 -12.97 4.35 3.45
CA GLY A 27 -11.64 4.89 3.21
C GLY A 27 -10.50 3.95 3.62
N ARG A 28 -10.79 2.74 4.13
CA ARG A 28 -9.75 1.73 4.38
C ARG A 28 -9.22 1.17 3.06
N ILE A 29 -7.90 1.06 2.95
CA ILE A 29 -7.20 0.40 1.85
C ILE A 29 -6.51 -0.84 2.41
N THR A 30 -6.57 -1.93 1.67
CA THR A 30 -5.84 -3.17 1.96
C THR A 30 -5.04 -3.57 0.73
N LEU A 31 -3.74 -3.82 0.92
CA LEU A 31 -2.81 -4.29 -0.08
C LEU A 31 -2.27 -5.65 0.36
N GLN A 32 -2.38 -6.65 -0.49
CA GLN A 32 -1.76 -7.95 -0.29
C GLN A 32 -0.91 -8.30 -1.50
N GLY A 33 0.24 -8.89 -1.25
CA GLY A 33 1.08 -9.46 -2.29
C GLY A 33 2.43 -9.90 -1.77
N GLU A 34 3.46 -9.79 -2.62
CA GLU A 34 4.81 -10.25 -2.33
C GLU A 34 5.86 -9.16 -2.58
N SER A 35 6.81 -9.02 -1.67
CA SER A 35 7.94 -8.09 -1.80
C SER A 35 9.23 -8.74 -1.28
N PRO A 36 10.42 -8.38 -1.79
CA PRO A 36 11.68 -8.80 -1.18
C PRO A 36 11.95 -8.14 0.19
N ASP A 37 11.26 -7.02 0.48
CA ASP A 37 11.34 -6.28 1.74
C ASP A 37 10.00 -5.58 1.98
N PRO A 38 9.00 -6.26 2.57
CA PRO A 38 7.70 -5.66 2.88
C PRO A 38 7.76 -4.50 3.88
N PRO A 39 8.58 -4.54 4.96
CA PRO A 39 8.73 -3.40 5.86
C PRO A 39 9.10 -2.09 5.14
N ALA A 40 9.99 -2.13 4.14
CA ALA A 40 10.35 -0.93 3.36
C ALA A 40 9.18 -0.31 2.59
N LEU A 41 8.14 -1.09 2.26
CA LEU A 41 6.96 -0.56 1.57
C LEU A 41 6.16 0.44 2.42
N ILE A 42 6.28 0.37 3.75
CA ILE A 42 5.62 1.32 4.65
C ILE A 42 6.10 2.74 4.36
N ASP A 43 7.40 2.94 4.19
CA ASP A 43 7.97 4.27 3.91
C ASP A 43 7.68 4.72 2.47
N VAL A 44 7.67 3.80 1.51
CA VAL A 44 7.21 4.05 0.13
C VAL A 44 5.77 4.60 0.13
N LEU A 45 4.87 3.99 0.90
CA LEU A 45 3.47 4.40 0.99
C LEU A 45 3.29 5.69 1.79
N LYS A 46 4.07 5.92 2.86
CA LYS A 46 4.05 7.20 3.61
C LYS A 46 4.41 8.39 2.74
N ALA A 47 5.27 8.21 1.74
CA ALA A 47 5.65 9.26 0.80
C ALA A 47 4.54 9.63 -0.19
N SER A 48 3.44 8.87 -0.23
CA SER A 48 2.29 9.17 -1.09
C SER A 48 1.38 10.24 -0.48
N PRO A 49 0.89 11.20 -1.28
CA PRO A 49 -0.11 12.16 -0.85
C PRO A 49 -1.50 11.52 -0.67
N TYR A 50 -1.70 10.26 -1.07
CA TYR A 50 -3.02 9.62 -1.05
C TYR A 50 -3.16 8.54 0.04
N PHE A 51 -2.06 8.15 0.69
CA PHE A 51 -2.07 7.17 1.77
C PHE A 51 -1.84 7.86 3.12
N SER A 52 -2.46 7.30 4.15
CA SER A 52 -2.28 7.69 5.55
C SER A 52 -2.22 6.44 6.42
N HIS A 53 -1.33 6.48 7.41
CA HIS A 53 -1.13 5.42 8.40
C HIS A 53 -0.97 4.00 7.78
N PRO A 54 -0.07 3.81 6.79
CA PRO A 54 0.21 2.46 6.30
C PRO A 54 0.86 1.65 7.42
N SER A 55 0.34 0.44 7.64
CA SER A 55 0.80 -0.51 8.64
C SER A 55 0.86 -1.90 8.05
N LEU A 56 1.90 -2.64 8.41
CA LEU A 56 2.04 -4.05 8.08
C LEU A 56 1.22 -4.86 9.09
N GLU A 57 0.31 -5.69 8.59
CA GLU A 57 -0.60 -6.47 9.43
C GLU A 57 -0.28 -7.96 9.32
N GLY A 58 -0.33 -8.66 10.46
CA GLY A 58 0.01 -10.08 10.53
C GLY A 58 1.51 -10.37 10.36
N SER A 59 1.83 -11.64 10.19
CA SER A 59 3.21 -12.09 10.01
C SER A 59 3.60 -12.09 8.55
N VAL A 60 4.77 -11.54 8.27
CA VAL A 60 5.44 -11.69 6.98
C VAL A 60 5.84 -13.16 6.80
N GLN A 61 5.46 -13.76 5.68
CA GLN A 61 5.71 -15.17 5.42
C GLN A 61 6.57 -15.33 4.16
N PRO A 62 7.73 -15.99 4.23
CA PRO A 62 8.51 -16.27 3.05
C PRO A 62 7.74 -17.21 2.12
N ASP A 63 7.76 -16.91 0.84
CA ASP A 63 7.24 -17.74 -0.23
C ASP A 63 8.38 -18.60 -0.81
N PRO A 64 8.31 -19.94 -0.70
CA PRO A 64 9.38 -20.82 -1.13
C PRO A 64 9.53 -20.92 -2.66
N GLN A 65 8.53 -20.48 -3.44
CA GLN A 65 8.58 -20.50 -4.90
C GLN A 65 9.26 -19.26 -5.46
N THR A 66 9.02 -18.10 -4.84
CA THR A 66 9.54 -16.80 -5.33
C THR A 66 10.77 -16.32 -4.56
N GLY A 67 11.00 -16.85 -3.35
CA GLY A 67 12.01 -16.37 -2.41
C GLY A 67 11.68 -14.99 -1.82
N LYS A 68 10.48 -14.46 -2.06
CA LYS A 68 9.99 -13.19 -1.54
C LYS A 68 9.20 -13.41 -0.26
N GLU A 69 8.73 -12.31 0.29
CA GLU A 69 7.93 -12.29 1.50
C GLU A 69 6.50 -11.82 1.19
N ARG A 70 5.52 -12.65 1.56
CA ARG A 70 4.11 -12.33 1.51
C ARG A 70 3.76 -11.32 2.58
N PHE A 71 2.96 -10.33 2.22
CA PHE A 71 2.57 -9.25 3.10
C PHE A 71 1.09 -8.92 3.01
N LEU A 72 0.60 -8.31 4.09
CA LEU A 72 -0.65 -7.58 4.15
C LEU A 72 -0.34 -6.19 4.71
N ILE A 73 -0.70 -5.15 3.96
CA ILE A 73 -0.62 -3.77 4.41
C ILE A 73 -2.04 -3.20 4.47
N VAL A 74 -2.35 -2.54 5.58
CA VAL A 74 -3.58 -1.76 5.74
C VAL A 74 -3.21 -0.29 5.82
N ALA A 75 -4.00 0.55 5.16
CA ALA A 75 -3.86 2.00 5.21
C ALA A 75 -5.24 2.67 5.16
N ALA A 76 -5.26 3.99 5.28
CA ALA A 76 -6.44 4.80 5.00
C ALA A 76 -6.18 5.78 3.85
N ILE A 77 -7.21 6.03 3.03
CA ILE A 77 -7.19 7.08 2.01
C ILE A 77 -6.98 8.41 2.70
N ARG A 78 -5.90 9.10 2.34
CA ARG A 78 -5.78 10.52 2.62
C ARG A 78 -6.68 11.24 1.64
N MET A 79 -7.81 11.76 2.15
CA MET A 79 -8.52 12.77 1.40
C MET A 79 -7.58 13.98 1.33
N PRO A 80 -7.23 14.48 0.12
CA PRO A 80 -6.54 15.75 0.04
C PRO A 80 -7.38 16.76 0.83
N ASP A 81 -6.74 17.58 1.66
CA ASP A 81 -7.39 18.63 2.43
C ASP A 81 -8.31 19.38 1.45
N ALA A 82 -9.63 19.14 1.55
CA ALA A 82 -10.58 19.95 0.81
C ALA A 82 -10.32 21.36 1.33
N PRO A 83 -10.07 22.36 0.46
CA PRO A 83 -9.66 23.68 0.90
C PRO A 83 -10.62 24.11 2.00
N ARG A 84 -10.08 24.28 3.22
CA ARG A 84 -10.83 24.79 4.36
C ARG A 84 -11.40 26.11 3.89
N ARG A 85 -12.67 26.12 3.49
CA ARG A 85 -13.35 27.35 3.10
C ARG A 85 -13.33 28.24 4.33
N ALA A 86 -12.49 29.26 4.26
CA ALA A 86 -12.49 30.39 5.19
C ALA A 86 -13.73 31.25 4.95
#